data_AF-A0A518RCP3-F1
#
_entry.id   AF-A0A518RCP3-F1
#
_cell.length_a   1.000
_cell.length_b   1.000
_cell.length_c   1.000
_cell.angle_alpha   90.00
_cell.angle_beta   90.00
_cell.angle_gamma   90.00
#
_symmetry.space_group_name_H-M   'P 1'
#
loop_
_entity.id
_entity.type
_entity.pdbx_description
1 polymer ?
#
loop_
_entity_poly.entity_id
_entity_poly.type
_entity_poly.pdbx_seq_one_letter_code
_entity_poly.pdbx_strand_id
1 'polypeptide(L)'
;MTRFPIILLVSASLLASGCGARDFGDLPEDPKERALLCTRAGVMLIGATPLKDKERFDRVSAKGRELANANGFYSLFPGSNEDPGKALGTEAAIQSAVGSHWATTINTCFKAYGIDEEPVPELPREPYERTVVCAAAIAYDNLGGRDMDAEARIIYDPQAGYLLHKAAILAGGADKLTKANDDATTRLGQVMTAGTARAWAAECRRSDPKIDKAAAALPTDDATALTICDDVLSFAEEGGLAKGAKASALAKRYAAAYRTVHARFSAMPTPAPEGIEAAIKAVAESGRLDQIGDQCIARFGS
;
A
#
# COMPACT_ATOMS: atom_id res chain seq x y z
N MET A 1 -55.45 67.92 -12.67
CA MET A 1 -54.01 67.68 -12.79
C MET A 1 -53.78 66.18 -12.97
N THR A 2 -53.30 65.76 -14.16
CA THR A 2 -52.25 64.75 -14.43
C THR A 2 -51.90 63.74 -13.31
N ARG A 3 -51.65 62.43 -13.48
CA ARG A 3 -51.21 61.57 -14.61
C ARG A 3 -51.24 60.09 -14.13
N PHE A 4 -51.47 59.15 -15.07
CA PHE A 4 -50.97 57.77 -15.28
C PHE A 4 -50.52 56.81 -14.14
N PRO A 5 -50.68 55.47 -14.35
CA PRO A 5 -50.38 54.41 -13.37
C PRO A 5 -48.90 53.97 -13.39
N ILE A 6 -48.38 53.48 -12.27
CA ILE A 6 -47.08 52.79 -12.21
C ILE A 6 -47.30 51.36 -11.73
N ILE A 7 -47.09 50.44 -12.66
CA ILE A 7 -46.83 49.02 -12.44
C ILE A 7 -45.49 48.91 -11.71
N LEU A 8 -45.48 48.32 -10.51
CA LEU A 8 -44.26 47.87 -9.84
C LEU A 8 -44.25 46.34 -9.83
N LEU A 9 -43.65 45.81 -10.90
CA LEU A 9 -42.96 44.52 -10.90
C LEU A 9 -41.84 44.59 -9.85
N VAL A 10 -41.97 43.86 -8.75
CA VAL A 10 -40.83 43.52 -7.89
C VAL A 10 -40.82 42.00 -7.70
N SER A 11 -40.17 41.37 -8.66
CA SER A 11 -39.08 40.41 -8.47
C SER A 11 -39.23 39.37 -7.37
N ALA A 12 -39.51 38.15 -7.80
CA ALA A 12 -39.26 36.92 -7.08
C ALA A 12 -37.85 36.92 -6.47
N SER A 13 -37.80 37.03 -5.15
CA SER A 13 -36.59 36.82 -4.36
C SER A 13 -36.48 35.32 -4.03
N LEU A 14 -36.04 34.54 -5.01
CA LEU A 14 -35.76 33.10 -4.88
C LEU A 14 -34.30 32.83 -5.30
N LEU A 15 -33.33 33.41 -4.58
CA LEU A 15 -31.94 32.94 -4.58
C LEU A 15 -31.33 33.19 -3.19
N ALA A 16 -31.98 32.66 -2.16
CA ALA A 16 -31.28 32.22 -0.95
C ALA A 16 -30.96 30.73 -1.11
N SER A 17 -30.23 30.36 -2.17
CA SER A 17 -29.51 29.08 -2.19
C SER A 17 -28.26 29.29 -1.35
N GLY A 18 -28.24 28.66 -0.17
CA GLY A 18 -27.09 28.73 0.72
C GLY A 18 -25.79 28.42 -0.02
N CYS A 19 -24.86 29.36 0.02
CA CYS A 19 -23.44 29.07 -0.12
C CYS A 19 -22.99 28.23 1.09
N GLY A 20 -23.52 27.01 1.21
CA GLY A 20 -22.80 25.99 1.95
C GLY A 20 -21.50 25.80 1.20
N ALA A 21 -20.36 26.10 1.83
CA ALA A 21 -19.08 25.71 1.28
C ALA A 21 -19.17 24.21 0.92
N ARG A 22 -18.84 23.86 -0.32
CA ARG A 22 -18.82 22.47 -0.76
C ARG A 22 -17.90 21.70 0.18
N ASP A 23 -18.41 20.64 0.79
CA ASP A 23 -17.62 19.78 1.68
C ASP A 23 -16.66 18.96 0.81
N PHE A 24 -15.37 19.18 1.02
CA PHE A 24 -14.30 18.48 0.31
C PHE A 24 -13.69 17.35 1.15
N GLY A 25 -14.22 17.08 2.35
CA GLY A 25 -13.71 16.05 3.26
C GLY A 25 -12.22 16.24 3.56
N ASP A 26 -11.45 15.15 3.43
CA ASP A 26 -9.99 15.14 3.67
C ASP A 26 -9.16 15.67 2.48
N LEU A 27 -9.80 16.18 1.41
CA LEU A 27 -9.07 16.77 0.29
C LEU A 27 -8.43 18.12 0.69
N PRO A 28 -7.34 18.55 0.03
CA PRO A 28 -6.73 19.84 0.29
C PRO A 28 -7.74 20.99 0.22
N GLU A 29 -7.65 21.96 1.13
CA GLU A 29 -8.52 23.14 1.11
C GLU A 29 -8.18 24.09 -0.05
N ASP A 30 -6.88 24.20 -0.39
CA ASP A 30 -6.42 25.00 -1.52
C ASP A 30 -6.95 24.44 -2.86
N PRO A 31 -7.66 25.26 -3.67
CA PRO A 31 -8.23 24.78 -4.93
C PRO A 31 -7.19 24.28 -5.94
N LYS A 32 -5.98 24.85 -5.99
CA LYS A 32 -4.93 24.40 -6.92
C LYS A 32 -4.36 23.07 -6.50
N GLU A 33 -4.03 22.89 -5.23
CA GLU A 33 -3.54 21.63 -4.68
C GLU A 33 -4.57 20.51 -4.83
N ARG A 34 -5.84 20.80 -4.53
CA ARG A 34 -6.94 19.84 -4.70
C ARG A 34 -7.16 19.46 -6.16
N ALA A 35 -7.24 20.42 -7.07
CA ALA A 35 -7.39 20.14 -8.49
C ALA A 35 -6.21 19.31 -9.01
N LEU A 36 -4.98 19.62 -8.59
CA LEU A 36 -3.79 18.86 -8.96
C LEU A 36 -3.84 17.42 -8.43
N LEU A 37 -4.18 17.21 -7.17
CA LEU A 37 -4.32 15.89 -6.56
C LEU A 37 -5.39 15.05 -7.27
N CYS A 38 -6.58 15.62 -7.46
CA CYS A 38 -7.70 14.94 -8.11
C CYS A 38 -7.40 14.57 -9.56
N THR A 39 -6.78 15.47 -10.33
CA THR A 39 -6.41 15.18 -11.72
C THR A 39 -5.30 14.13 -11.81
N ARG A 40 -4.31 14.15 -10.90
CA ARG A 40 -3.28 13.09 -10.80
C ARG A 40 -3.88 11.72 -10.49
N ALA A 41 -4.85 11.65 -9.56
CA ALA A 41 -5.57 10.41 -9.26
C ALA A 41 -6.38 9.93 -10.48
N GLY A 42 -6.98 10.85 -11.26
CA GLY A 42 -7.67 10.53 -12.51
C GLY A 42 -6.75 9.96 -13.59
N VAL A 43 -5.52 10.49 -13.73
CA VAL A 43 -4.50 9.93 -14.63
C VAL A 43 -4.12 8.51 -14.23
N MET A 44 -3.97 8.22 -12.93
CA MET A 44 -3.71 6.86 -12.46
C MET A 44 -4.86 5.90 -12.78
N LEU A 45 -6.11 6.32 -12.61
CA LEU A 45 -7.28 5.52 -12.97
C LEU A 45 -7.30 5.17 -14.47
N ILE A 46 -7.01 6.15 -15.32
CA ILE A 46 -6.94 5.95 -16.78
C ILE A 46 -5.77 5.00 -17.11
N GLY A 47 -4.59 5.22 -16.53
CA GLY A 47 -3.40 4.40 -16.77
C GLY A 47 -3.53 2.95 -16.27
N ALA A 48 -4.27 2.73 -15.17
CA ALA A 48 -4.56 1.41 -14.65
C ALA A 48 -5.62 0.63 -15.45
N THR A 49 -6.33 1.30 -16.37
CA THR A 49 -7.36 0.67 -17.20
C THR A 49 -6.73 -0.07 -18.37
N PRO A 50 -6.99 -1.39 -18.53
CA PRO A 50 -6.41 -2.15 -19.64
C PRO A 50 -6.83 -1.59 -21.01
N LEU A 51 -5.86 -1.32 -21.89
CA LEU A 51 -6.12 -0.79 -23.24
C LEU A 51 -7.03 -1.69 -24.11
N LYS A 52 -7.06 -2.99 -23.81
CA LYS A 52 -7.94 -3.97 -24.47
C LYS A 52 -9.42 -3.80 -24.10
N ASP A 53 -9.73 -3.10 -23.02
CA ASP A 53 -11.08 -2.77 -22.57
C ASP A 53 -11.40 -1.32 -22.97
N LYS A 54 -11.63 -1.14 -24.28
CA LYS A 54 -11.83 0.20 -24.88
C LYS A 54 -13.04 0.92 -24.28
N GLU A 55 -14.14 0.19 -24.03
CA GLU A 55 -15.36 0.78 -23.46
C GLU A 55 -15.10 1.33 -22.05
N ARG A 56 -14.40 0.57 -21.20
CA ARG A 56 -14.00 1.07 -19.89
C ARG A 56 -13.06 2.24 -20.01
N PHE A 57 -12.05 2.16 -20.88
CA PHE A 57 -11.08 3.24 -21.09
C PHE A 57 -11.77 4.55 -21.49
N ASP A 58 -12.69 4.50 -22.44
CA ASP A 58 -13.42 5.67 -22.91
C ASP A 58 -14.31 6.27 -21.80
N ARG A 59 -14.98 5.41 -20.99
CA ARG A 59 -15.76 5.83 -19.82
C ARG A 59 -14.92 6.51 -18.75
N VAL A 60 -13.82 5.89 -18.31
CA VAL A 60 -12.96 6.48 -17.26
C VAL A 60 -12.27 7.74 -17.75
N SER A 61 -11.90 7.80 -19.03
CA SER A 61 -11.34 9.01 -19.65
C SER A 61 -12.36 10.15 -19.69
N ALA A 62 -13.64 9.85 -19.95
CA ALA A 62 -14.71 10.83 -19.89
C ALA A 62 -14.90 11.36 -18.46
N LYS A 63 -14.93 10.48 -17.45
CA LYS A 63 -15.02 10.88 -16.03
C LYS A 63 -13.82 11.71 -15.58
N GLY A 64 -12.61 11.37 -16.04
CA GLY A 64 -11.40 12.16 -15.77
C GLY A 64 -11.50 13.59 -16.33
N ARG A 65 -12.04 13.75 -17.55
CA ARG A 65 -12.30 15.07 -18.14
C ARG A 65 -13.39 15.83 -17.39
N GLU A 66 -14.47 15.15 -17.02
CA GLU A 66 -15.55 15.73 -16.21
C GLU A 66 -15.01 16.27 -14.88
N LEU A 67 -14.18 15.50 -14.19
CA LEU A 67 -13.53 15.91 -12.94
C LEU A 67 -12.60 17.12 -13.16
N ALA A 68 -11.75 17.10 -14.19
CA ALA A 68 -10.85 18.21 -14.50
C ALA A 68 -11.59 19.53 -14.83
N ASN A 69 -12.78 19.42 -15.44
CA ASN A 69 -13.65 20.56 -15.67
C ASN A 69 -14.33 21.02 -14.36
N ALA A 70 -14.90 20.09 -13.59
CA ALA A 70 -15.62 20.39 -12.36
C ALA A 70 -14.73 20.99 -11.26
N ASN A 71 -13.45 20.58 -11.21
CA ASN A 71 -12.47 21.09 -10.25
C ASN A 71 -11.74 22.36 -10.72
N GLY A 72 -11.98 22.81 -11.96
CA GLY A 72 -11.37 24.01 -12.54
C GLY A 72 -9.89 23.86 -12.93
N PHE A 73 -9.38 22.63 -13.09
CA PHE A 73 -7.95 22.36 -13.36
C PHE A 73 -7.40 23.21 -14.51
N TYR A 74 -8.09 23.24 -15.65
CA TYR A 74 -7.63 23.98 -16.83
C TYR A 74 -7.58 25.51 -16.62
N SER A 75 -8.44 26.05 -15.76
CA SER A 75 -8.43 27.47 -15.38
C SER A 75 -7.33 27.78 -14.37
N LEU A 76 -7.03 26.84 -13.47
CA LEU A 76 -6.03 26.98 -12.41
C LEU A 76 -4.59 26.79 -12.90
N PHE A 77 -4.41 26.03 -13.99
CA PHE A 77 -3.12 25.75 -14.63
C PHE A 77 -3.14 26.16 -16.12
N PRO A 78 -3.13 27.47 -16.43
CA PRO A 78 -3.11 27.96 -17.79
C PRO A 78 -1.84 27.48 -18.51
N GLY A 79 -2.01 26.67 -19.56
CA GLY A 79 -0.94 25.94 -20.26
C GLY A 79 -1.13 24.42 -20.26
N SER A 80 -1.94 23.89 -19.33
CA SER A 80 -2.31 22.47 -19.30
C SER A 80 -3.24 22.04 -20.44
N ASN A 81 -3.87 23.00 -21.14
CA ASN A 81 -4.65 22.74 -22.36
C ASN A 81 -3.77 22.27 -23.53
N GLU A 82 -2.51 22.70 -23.58
CA GLU A 82 -1.56 22.32 -24.62
C GLU A 82 -0.73 21.10 -24.21
N ASP A 83 -0.32 21.07 -22.94
CA ASP A 83 0.46 19.99 -22.36
C ASP A 83 0.09 19.80 -20.88
N PRO A 84 -0.81 18.84 -20.57
CA PRO A 84 -1.18 18.51 -19.19
C PRO A 84 0.04 18.11 -18.33
N GLY A 85 1.11 17.59 -18.92
CA GLY A 85 2.33 17.19 -18.24
C GLY A 85 3.06 18.34 -17.56
N LYS A 86 2.93 19.58 -18.08
CA LYS A 86 3.49 20.78 -17.43
C LYS A 86 2.91 21.05 -16.05
N ALA A 87 1.64 20.70 -15.84
CA ALA A 87 0.97 20.86 -14.55
C ALA A 87 1.09 19.61 -13.69
N LEU A 88 0.92 18.42 -14.29
CA LEU A 88 0.88 17.15 -13.57
C LEU A 88 2.26 16.69 -13.09
N GLY A 89 3.33 17.06 -13.79
CA GLY A 89 4.69 16.60 -13.53
C GLY A 89 4.97 15.24 -14.18
N THR A 90 6.10 14.63 -13.80
CA THR A 90 6.53 13.31 -14.29
C THR A 90 5.66 12.19 -13.73
N GLU A 91 5.70 11.00 -14.35
CA GLU A 91 5.03 9.80 -13.83
C GLU A 91 5.41 9.52 -12.37
N ALA A 92 6.71 9.65 -12.03
CA ALA A 92 7.17 9.52 -10.65
C ALA A 92 6.54 10.56 -9.70
N ALA A 93 6.32 11.81 -10.16
CA ALA A 93 5.65 12.83 -9.37
C ALA A 93 4.16 12.52 -9.17
N ILE A 94 3.49 11.99 -10.20
CA ILE A 94 2.10 11.53 -10.11
C ILE A 94 2.00 10.37 -9.11
N GLN A 95 2.83 9.34 -9.29
CA GLN A 95 2.84 8.16 -8.44
C GLN A 95 3.25 8.50 -7.00
N SER A 96 4.14 9.45 -6.77
CA SER A 96 4.47 9.92 -5.41
C SER A 96 3.29 10.64 -4.74
N ALA A 97 2.54 11.45 -5.50
CA ALA A 97 1.45 12.26 -4.95
C ALA A 97 0.23 11.44 -4.52
N VAL A 98 -0.15 10.43 -5.29
CA VAL A 98 -1.36 9.62 -5.01
C VAL A 98 -1.03 8.17 -4.62
N GLY A 99 0.22 7.73 -4.84
CA GLY A 99 0.78 6.50 -4.28
C GLY A 99 -0.05 5.25 -4.50
N SER A 100 -0.02 4.42 -3.46
CA SER A 100 -0.78 3.20 -3.28
C SER A 100 -2.29 3.39 -3.03
N HIS A 101 -2.78 4.63 -3.04
CA HIS A 101 -4.15 4.98 -2.60
C HIS A 101 -4.91 5.82 -3.62
N TRP A 102 -4.44 5.87 -4.87
CA TRP A 102 -5.05 6.68 -5.91
C TRP A 102 -6.53 6.35 -6.16
N ALA A 103 -6.96 5.08 -5.96
CA ALA A 103 -8.36 4.68 -6.17
C ALA A 103 -9.28 5.25 -5.08
N THR A 104 -8.80 5.30 -3.83
CA THR A 104 -9.52 5.99 -2.77
C THR A 104 -9.53 7.50 -2.99
N THR A 105 -8.41 8.09 -3.39
CA THR A 105 -8.31 9.53 -3.67
C THR A 105 -9.26 9.96 -4.79
N ILE A 106 -9.30 9.21 -5.90
CA ILE A 106 -10.15 9.56 -7.03
C ILE A 106 -11.64 9.46 -6.67
N ASN A 107 -12.05 8.47 -5.86
CA ASN A 107 -13.43 8.37 -5.41
C ASN A 107 -13.82 9.47 -4.42
N THR A 108 -12.92 9.88 -3.52
CA THR A 108 -13.14 11.07 -2.68
C THR A 108 -13.31 12.32 -3.54
N CYS A 109 -12.51 12.48 -4.60
CA CYS A 109 -12.67 13.55 -5.58
C CYS A 109 -14.01 13.46 -6.32
N PHE A 110 -14.37 12.30 -6.86
CA PHE A 110 -15.64 12.11 -7.56
C PHE A 110 -16.82 12.47 -6.66
N LYS A 111 -16.86 11.95 -5.44
CA LYS A 111 -17.89 12.29 -4.44
C LYS A 111 -17.96 13.80 -4.16
N ALA A 112 -16.82 14.45 -3.94
CA ALA A 112 -16.77 15.90 -3.66
C ALA A 112 -17.31 16.75 -4.84
N TYR A 113 -17.17 16.26 -6.07
CA TYR A 113 -17.63 16.95 -7.27
C TYR A 113 -18.96 16.42 -7.85
N GLY A 114 -19.64 15.49 -7.16
CA GLY A 114 -20.94 14.95 -7.58
C GLY A 114 -20.86 14.01 -8.79
N ILE A 115 -19.71 13.37 -8.99
CA ILE A 115 -19.46 12.37 -10.03
C ILE A 115 -19.59 10.98 -9.39
N ASP A 116 -20.15 10.02 -10.13
CA ASP A 116 -20.28 8.64 -9.64
C ASP A 116 -18.91 8.05 -9.32
N GLU A 117 -18.80 7.27 -8.26
CA GLU A 117 -17.57 6.60 -7.85
C GLU A 117 -17.21 5.43 -8.80
N GLU A 118 -15.93 5.04 -8.86
CA GLU A 118 -15.52 3.79 -9.51
C GLU A 118 -15.56 2.62 -8.51
N PRO A 119 -15.85 1.40 -8.98
CA PRO A 119 -15.79 0.23 -8.12
C PRO A 119 -14.36 0.01 -7.60
N VAL A 120 -14.26 -0.17 -6.29
CA VAL A 120 -13.01 -0.42 -5.59
C VAL A 120 -12.83 -1.93 -5.43
N PRO A 121 -11.73 -2.54 -5.90
CA PRO A 121 -11.47 -3.96 -5.69
C PRO A 121 -11.46 -4.33 -4.20
N GLU A 122 -12.22 -5.37 -3.85
CA GLU A 122 -12.24 -5.92 -2.50
C GLU A 122 -11.00 -6.81 -2.25
N LEU A 123 -10.60 -6.92 -0.99
CA LEU A 123 -9.66 -7.97 -0.58
C LEU A 123 -10.27 -9.36 -0.85
N PRO A 124 -9.46 -10.35 -1.28
CA PRO A 124 -9.94 -11.71 -1.42
C PRO A 124 -10.59 -12.25 -0.13
N ARG A 125 -11.55 -13.16 -0.30
CA ARG A 125 -12.25 -13.81 0.81
C ARG A 125 -11.56 -15.09 1.27
N GLU A 126 -10.88 -15.79 0.37
CA GLU A 126 -10.16 -17.02 0.70
C GLU A 126 -8.96 -16.68 1.61
N PRO A 127 -8.80 -17.37 2.76
CA PRO A 127 -7.79 -17.01 3.76
C PRO A 127 -6.35 -16.92 3.25
N TYR A 128 -5.90 -17.88 2.43
CA TYR A 128 -4.54 -17.88 1.90
C TYR A 128 -4.32 -16.73 0.92
N GLU A 129 -5.19 -16.57 -0.08
CA GLU A 129 -5.15 -15.49 -1.06
C GLU A 129 -5.22 -14.12 -0.39
N ARG A 130 -6.09 -13.97 0.61
CA ARG A 130 -6.18 -12.74 1.39
C ARG A 130 -4.86 -12.42 2.09
N THR A 131 -4.24 -13.42 2.72
CA THR A 131 -2.97 -13.25 3.44
C THR A 131 -1.84 -12.86 2.49
N VAL A 132 -1.77 -13.49 1.32
CA VAL A 132 -0.80 -13.17 0.25
C VAL A 132 -1.00 -11.75 -0.28
N VAL A 133 -2.24 -11.34 -0.55
CA VAL A 133 -2.55 -9.97 -1.01
C VAL A 133 -2.26 -8.94 0.10
N CYS A 134 -2.55 -9.27 1.36
CA CYS A 134 -2.17 -8.43 2.50
C CYS A 134 -0.67 -8.22 2.59
N ALA A 135 0.14 -9.28 2.40
CA ALA A 135 1.60 -9.19 2.42
C ALA A 135 2.10 -8.23 1.33
N ALA A 136 1.62 -8.39 0.09
CA ALA A 136 1.99 -7.52 -1.03
C ALA A 136 1.52 -6.06 -0.81
N ALA A 137 0.30 -5.86 -0.30
CA ALA A 137 -0.25 -4.53 -0.01
C ALA A 137 0.54 -3.79 1.07
N ILE A 138 0.90 -4.47 2.15
CA ILE A 138 1.69 -3.90 3.24
C ILE A 138 3.12 -3.59 2.77
N ALA A 139 3.77 -4.51 2.06
CA ALA A 139 5.11 -4.25 1.53
C ALA A 139 5.13 -3.04 0.57
N TYR A 140 4.11 -2.91 -0.29
CA TYR A 140 3.99 -1.77 -1.20
C TYR A 140 3.65 -0.46 -0.47
N ASP A 141 2.79 -0.48 0.54
CA ASP A 141 2.48 0.68 1.37
C ASP A 141 3.72 1.15 2.16
N ASN A 142 4.49 0.21 2.72
CA ASN A 142 5.75 0.48 3.45
C ASN A 142 6.88 0.98 2.53
N LEU A 143 6.86 0.62 1.25
CA LEU A 143 7.79 1.17 0.26
C LEU A 143 7.63 2.70 0.18
N GLY A 144 6.41 3.22 0.34
CA GLY A 144 6.16 4.65 0.52
C GLY A 144 6.56 5.50 -0.68
N GLY A 145 6.41 4.97 -1.90
CA GLY A 145 6.76 5.66 -3.15
C GLY A 145 8.27 5.71 -3.47
N ARG A 146 9.11 5.06 -2.66
CA ARG A 146 10.54 4.86 -2.99
C ARG A 146 10.68 3.87 -4.14
N ASP A 147 11.79 3.97 -4.87
CA ASP A 147 12.15 2.99 -5.88
C ASP A 147 12.32 1.61 -5.25
N MET A 148 11.64 0.62 -5.82
CA MET A 148 11.83 -0.78 -5.47
C MET A 148 13.15 -1.31 -6.06
N ASP A 149 13.87 -2.10 -5.29
CA ASP A 149 14.99 -2.88 -5.78
C ASP A 149 14.49 -4.02 -6.67
N ALA A 150 15.12 -4.24 -7.82
CA ALA A 150 14.71 -5.29 -8.76
C ALA A 150 14.93 -6.71 -8.19
N GLU A 151 15.85 -6.85 -7.22
CA GLU A 151 16.14 -8.11 -6.56
C GLU A 151 15.36 -8.30 -5.25
N ALA A 152 14.60 -7.28 -4.82
CA ALA A 152 13.84 -7.36 -3.58
C ALA A 152 12.70 -8.38 -3.66
N ARG A 153 12.47 -9.06 -2.55
CA ARG A 153 11.35 -9.99 -2.34
C ARG A 153 10.43 -9.45 -1.26
N ILE A 154 9.14 -9.80 -1.35
CA ILE A 154 8.13 -9.36 -0.37
C ILE A 154 8.52 -9.77 1.05
N ILE A 155 9.13 -10.95 1.21
CA ILE A 155 9.57 -11.46 2.52
C ILE A 155 10.60 -10.58 3.24
N TYR A 156 11.30 -9.69 2.53
CA TYR A 156 12.29 -8.79 3.14
C TYR A 156 11.64 -7.64 3.92
N ASP A 157 10.35 -7.35 3.70
CA ASP A 157 9.60 -6.45 4.57
C ASP A 157 9.19 -7.18 5.86
N PRO A 158 9.52 -6.66 7.06
CA PRO A 158 9.24 -7.38 8.31
C PRO A 158 7.77 -7.70 8.59
N GLN A 159 6.85 -6.86 8.11
CA GLN A 159 5.42 -7.03 8.32
C GLN A 159 4.84 -7.99 7.28
N ALA A 160 5.29 -7.87 6.03
CA ALA A 160 4.88 -8.77 4.98
C ALA A 160 5.47 -10.18 5.18
N GLY A 161 6.72 -10.30 5.62
CA GLY A 161 7.37 -11.57 5.94
C GLY A 161 6.58 -12.35 7.00
N TYR A 162 6.07 -11.70 8.04
CA TYR A 162 5.15 -12.31 9.01
C TYR A 162 3.93 -12.95 8.31
N LEU A 163 3.29 -12.20 7.41
CA LEU A 163 2.13 -12.68 6.66
C LEU A 163 2.50 -13.83 5.71
N LEU A 164 3.70 -13.84 5.14
CA LEU A 164 4.15 -14.95 4.30
C LEU A 164 4.37 -16.24 5.09
N HIS A 165 4.88 -16.16 6.32
CA HIS A 165 4.95 -17.30 7.23
C HIS A 165 3.55 -17.82 7.57
N LYS A 166 2.61 -16.91 7.86
CA LYS A 166 1.20 -17.27 8.07
C LYS A 166 0.57 -17.91 6.81
N ALA A 167 0.86 -17.39 5.64
CA ALA A 167 0.38 -17.94 4.37
C ALA A 167 0.97 -19.35 4.10
N ALA A 168 2.24 -19.59 4.42
CA ALA A 168 2.85 -20.91 4.30
C ALA A 168 2.10 -21.95 5.15
N ILE A 169 1.77 -21.62 6.40
CA ILE A 169 0.95 -22.48 7.27
C ILE A 169 -0.44 -22.75 6.67
N LEU A 170 -1.10 -21.73 6.13
CA LEU A 170 -2.41 -21.90 5.45
C LEU A 170 -2.32 -22.79 4.20
N ALA A 171 -1.18 -22.77 3.49
CA ALA A 171 -0.91 -23.60 2.32
C ALA A 171 -0.48 -25.04 2.65
N GLY A 172 -0.38 -25.40 3.93
CA GLY A 172 -0.11 -26.77 4.38
C GLY A 172 1.31 -27.05 4.85
N GLY A 173 2.12 -26.03 5.15
CA GLY A 173 3.38 -26.24 5.86
C GLY A 173 4.49 -25.23 5.58
N ALA A 174 5.58 -25.35 6.34
CA ALA A 174 6.76 -24.51 6.25
C ALA A 174 7.44 -24.53 4.87
N ASP A 175 7.39 -25.66 4.18
CA ASP A 175 7.93 -25.82 2.83
C ASP A 175 7.23 -24.95 1.77
N LYS A 176 6.08 -24.34 2.13
CA LYS A 176 5.32 -23.45 1.26
C LYS A 176 5.74 -21.99 1.35
N LEU A 177 6.72 -21.62 2.17
CA LEU A 177 7.15 -20.23 2.32
C LEU A 177 7.62 -19.60 1.00
N THR A 178 8.43 -20.32 0.23
CA THR A 178 8.86 -19.87 -1.12
C THR A 178 7.66 -19.63 -2.03
N LYS A 179 6.71 -20.57 -2.06
CA LYS A 179 5.49 -20.44 -2.84
C LYS A 179 4.67 -19.21 -2.41
N ALA A 180 4.50 -18.99 -1.10
CA ALA A 180 3.78 -17.84 -0.59
C ALA A 180 4.44 -16.52 -1.01
N ASN A 181 5.77 -16.45 -0.95
CA ASN A 181 6.52 -15.28 -1.42
C ASN A 181 6.38 -15.06 -2.93
N ASP A 182 6.44 -16.11 -3.74
CA ASP A 182 6.29 -16.04 -5.20
C ASP A 182 4.88 -15.61 -5.61
N ASP A 183 3.86 -16.16 -4.93
CA ASP A 183 2.47 -15.74 -5.11
C ASP A 183 2.31 -14.26 -4.72
N ALA A 184 2.88 -13.82 -3.60
CA ALA A 184 2.80 -12.42 -3.17
C ALA A 184 3.50 -11.47 -4.15
N THR A 185 4.65 -11.89 -4.67
CA THR A 185 5.38 -11.15 -5.72
C THR A 185 4.52 -11.04 -6.99
N THR A 186 3.83 -12.11 -7.38
CA THR A 186 2.89 -12.10 -8.51
C THR A 186 1.70 -11.16 -8.24
N ARG A 187 1.20 -11.11 -7.00
CA ARG A 187 0.12 -10.20 -6.60
C ARG A 187 0.57 -8.75 -6.47
N LEU A 188 1.87 -8.46 -6.29
CA LEU A 188 2.37 -7.09 -6.19
C LEU A 188 1.99 -6.23 -7.39
N GLY A 189 2.10 -6.75 -8.62
CA GLY A 189 1.68 -6.01 -9.82
C GLY A 189 0.18 -5.65 -9.80
N GLN A 190 -0.67 -6.54 -9.28
CA GLN A 190 -2.10 -6.27 -9.11
C GLN A 190 -2.34 -5.21 -8.04
N VAL A 191 -1.64 -5.29 -6.92
CA VAL A 191 -1.71 -4.33 -5.82
C VAL A 191 -1.29 -2.93 -6.27
N MET A 192 -0.18 -2.82 -7.02
CA MET A 192 0.32 -1.55 -7.55
C MET A 192 -0.67 -0.90 -8.52
N THR A 193 -1.39 -1.71 -9.29
CA THR A 193 -2.36 -1.24 -10.30
C THR A 193 -3.79 -1.15 -9.79
N ALA A 194 -4.11 -1.65 -8.59
CA ALA A 194 -5.45 -1.55 -8.02
C ALA A 194 -5.73 -0.18 -7.39
N GLY A 195 -4.70 0.54 -6.96
CA GLY A 195 -4.84 1.85 -6.30
C GLY A 195 -5.42 1.83 -4.90
N THR A 196 -5.52 0.64 -4.31
CA THR A 196 -6.15 0.37 -3.02
C THR A 196 -5.19 -0.18 -1.99
N ALA A 197 -3.90 -0.33 -2.33
CA ALA A 197 -2.96 -1.05 -1.47
C ALA A 197 -2.85 -0.44 -0.07
N ARG A 198 -2.93 0.89 0.08
CA ARG A 198 -2.98 1.50 1.43
C ARG A 198 -4.25 1.14 2.20
N ALA A 199 -5.41 1.19 1.54
CA ALA A 199 -6.68 0.82 2.17
C ALA A 199 -6.69 -0.66 2.55
N TRP A 200 -6.18 -1.53 1.67
CA TRP A 200 -5.97 -2.95 1.94
C TRP A 200 -4.98 -3.17 3.09
N ALA A 201 -3.83 -2.49 3.10
CA ALA A 201 -2.85 -2.61 4.17
C ALA A 201 -3.44 -2.18 5.53
N ALA A 202 -4.19 -1.07 5.56
CA ALA A 202 -4.91 -0.63 6.76
C ALA A 202 -5.95 -1.65 7.22
N GLU A 203 -6.71 -2.23 6.29
CA GLU A 203 -7.68 -3.28 6.58
C GLU A 203 -7.02 -4.54 7.14
N CYS A 204 -5.90 -4.96 6.55
CA CYS A 204 -5.12 -6.11 7.00
C CYS A 204 -4.57 -5.89 8.41
N ARG A 205 -3.98 -4.71 8.70
CA ARG A 205 -3.52 -4.32 10.04
C ARG A 205 -4.65 -4.31 11.06
N ARG A 206 -5.84 -3.85 10.66
CA ARG A 206 -7.04 -3.83 11.51
C ARG A 206 -7.55 -5.24 11.83
N SER A 207 -7.53 -6.15 10.85
CA SER A 207 -7.99 -7.53 11.03
C SER A 207 -6.97 -8.42 11.73
N ASP A 208 -5.68 -8.07 11.64
CA ASP A 208 -4.59 -8.79 12.30
C ASP A 208 -3.58 -7.81 12.95
N PRO A 209 -3.84 -7.39 14.20
CA PRO A 209 -2.98 -6.43 14.90
C PRO A 209 -1.56 -6.92 15.17
N LYS A 210 -1.24 -8.22 14.98
CA LYS A 210 0.12 -8.77 15.13
C LYS A 210 1.06 -8.32 14.00
N ILE A 211 0.51 -7.81 12.89
CA ILE A 211 1.29 -7.20 11.82
C ILE A 211 2.15 -6.04 12.35
N ASP A 212 1.62 -5.28 13.31
CA ASP A 212 2.30 -4.10 13.88
C ASP A 212 2.99 -4.38 15.23
N LYS A 213 2.77 -5.56 15.84
CA LYS A 213 3.20 -5.89 17.21
C LYS A 213 3.81 -7.28 17.28
N ALA A 214 4.95 -7.44 17.97
CA ALA A 214 5.37 -8.76 18.43
C ALA A 214 4.39 -9.28 19.47
N ALA A 215 4.01 -10.53 19.31
CA ALA A 215 3.12 -11.25 20.19
C ALA A 215 3.83 -12.37 20.98
N ALA A 216 5.00 -12.85 20.53
CA ALA A 216 5.68 -13.96 21.20
C ALA A 216 7.17 -13.68 21.48
N ALA A 217 7.63 -14.25 22.59
CA ALA A 217 9.06 -14.36 22.92
C ALA A 217 9.66 -15.55 22.16
N LEU A 218 10.96 -15.47 21.85
CA LEU A 218 11.70 -16.63 21.36
C LEU A 218 11.53 -17.85 22.30
N PRO A 219 11.37 -19.07 21.77
CA PRO A 219 11.32 -20.30 22.57
C PRO A 219 12.52 -20.41 23.50
N THR A 220 12.34 -20.96 24.70
CA THR A 220 13.46 -21.12 25.66
C THR A 220 14.47 -22.17 25.20
N ASP A 221 14.08 -23.13 24.36
CA ASP A 221 14.99 -24.10 23.74
C ASP A 221 15.91 -23.42 22.71
N ASP A 222 17.23 -23.56 22.89
CA ASP A 222 18.23 -22.92 22.03
C ASP A 222 18.19 -23.43 20.59
N ALA A 223 17.93 -24.73 20.36
CA ALA A 223 17.94 -25.30 19.02
C ALA A 223 16.77 -24.75 18.16
N THR A 224 15.57 -24.72 18.74
CA THR A 224 14.39 -24.12 18.11
C THR A 224 14.57 -22.62 17.93
N ALA A 225 15.10 -21.92 18.95
CA ALA A 225 15.33 -20.47 18.87
C ALA A 225 16.38 -20.13 17.80
N LEU A 226 17.48 -20.88 17.68
CA LEU A 226 18.48 -20.69 16.64
C LEU A 226 17.91 -20.94 15.24
N THR A 227 17.03 -21.93 15.07
CA THR A 227 16.36 -22.19 13.79
C THR A 227 15.48 -21.00 13.36
N ILE A 228 14.71 -20.45 14.30
CA ILE A 228 13.91 -19.23 14.07
C ILE A 228 14.81 -18.05 13.74
N CYS A 229 15.91 -17.88 14.48
CA CYS A 229 16.80 -16.75 14.32
C CYS A 229 17.61 -16.79 13.02
N ASP A 230 18.02 -17.98 12.57
CA ASP A 230 18.69 -18.16 11.27
C ASP A 230 17.76 -17.71 10.13
N ASP A 231 16.54 -18.22 10.13
CA ASP A 231 15.51 -17.88 9.13
C ASP A 231 15.18 -16.38 9.12
N VAL A 232 14.78 -15.82 10.27
CA VAL A 232 14.36 -14.42 10.37
C VAL A 232 15.49 -13.44 10.03
N LEU A 233 16.70 -13.68 10.54
CA LEU A 233 17.82 -12.76 10.29
C LEU A 233 18.29 -12.83 8.84
N SER A 234 18.15 -13.98 8.16
CA SER A 234 18.47 -14.11 6.73
C SER A 234 17.61 -13.20 5.85
N PHE A 235 16.37 -12.90 6.24
CA PHE A 235 15.52 -11.95 5.52
C PHE A 235 15.75 -10.51 6.00
N ALA A 236 15.93 -10.31 7.30
CA ALA A 236 16.10 -8.99 7.89
C ALA A 236 17.39 -8.29 7.42
N GLU A 237 18.44 -9.04 7.04
CA GLU A 237 19.67 -8.47 6.49
C GLU A 237 19.50 -7.77 5.13
N GLU A 238 18.40 -8.00 4.41
CA GLU A 238 18.09 -7.29 3.16
C GLU A 238 17.48 -5.90 3.41
N GLY A 239 16.90 -5.66 4.59
CA GLY A 239 16.42 -4.35 5.02
C GLY A 239 15.12 -3.86 4.37
N GLY A 240 14.47 -4.66 3.53
CA GLY A 240 13.20 -4.35 2.87
C GLY A 240 13.29 -4.21 1.35
N LEU A 241 12.27 -3.60 0.74
CA LEU A 241 12.09 -3.58 -0.71
C LEU A 241 12.77 -2.40 -1.43
N ALA A 242 13.13 -1.34 -0.70
CA ALA A 242 13.62 -0.12 -1.33
C ALA A 242 15.06 -0.28 -1.85
N LYS A 243 15.40 0.36 -2.97
CA LYS A 243 16.80 0.45 -3.44
C LYS A 243 17.69 0.99 -2.32
N GLY A 244 18.79 0.28 -2.05
CA GLY A 244 19.74 0.64 -0.99
C GLY A 244 19.31 0.26 0.43
N ALA A 245 18.18 -0.43 0.63
CA ALA A 245 17.72 -0.88 1.94
C ALA A 245 18.77 -1.76 2.67
N LYS A 246 19.43 -2.66 1.93
CA LYS A 246 20.52 -3.52 2.41
C LYS A 246 21.73 -2.73 2.95
N ALA A 247 21.92 -1.50 2.48
CA ALA A 247 23.02 -0.64 2.94
C ALA A 247 22.69 0.12 4.24
N SER A 248 21.44 0.05 4.71
CA SER A 248 21.00 0.73 5.94
C SER A 248 21.76 0.22 7.18
N ALA A 249 21.89 1.07 8.20
CA ALA A 249 22.53 0.69 9.45
C ALA A 249 21.82 -0.50 10.12
N LEU A 250 20.49 -0.55 10.00
CA LEU A 250 19.67 -1.63 10.55
C LEU A 250 19.95 -2.96 9.82
N ALA A 251 19.93 -2.97 8.49
CA ALA A 251 20.26 -4.16 7.70
C ALA A 251 21.67 -4.69 8.01
N LYS A 252 22.66 -3.78 8.13
CA LYS A 252 24.03 -4.16 8.52
C LYS A 252 24.13 -4.77 9.91
N ARG A 253 23.32 -4.29 10.87
CA ARG A 253 23.22 -4.86 12.22
C ARG A 253 22.67 -6.28 12.16
N TYR A 254 21.60 -6.52 11.39
CA TYR A 254 21.06 -7.87 11.19
C TYR A 254 22.05 -8.78 10.49
N ALA A 255 22.71 -8.33 9.42
CA ALA A 255 23.72 -9.10 8.69
C ALA A 255 24.90 -9.53 9.59
N ALA A 256 25.32 -8.65 10.51
CA ALA A 256 26.37 -8.98 11.47
C ALA A 256 25.97 -10.10 12.43
N ALA A 257 24.75 -10.02 12.98
CA ALA A 257 24.23 -11.04 13.87
C ALA A 257 23.89 -12.34 13.13
N TYR A 258 23.39 -12.26 11.89
CA TYR A 258 23.09 -13.42 11.05
C TYR A 258 24.33 -14.29 10.88
N ARG A 259 25.50 -13.72 10.59
CA ARG A 259 26.74 -14.51 10.48
C ARG A 259 27.06 -15.31 11.75
N THR A 260 26.88 -14.71 12.93
CA THR A 260 27.11 -15.39 14.21
C THR A 260 26.07 -16.48 14.47
N VAL A 261 24.79 -16.17 14.24
CA VAL A 261 23.67 -17.10 14.42
C VAL A 261 23.77 -18.27 13.45
N HIS A 262 24.03 -18.00 12.17
CA HIS A 262 24.16 -19.01 11.12
C HIS A 262 25.33 -19.96 11.39
N ALA A 263 26.46 -19.44 11.90
CA ALA A 263 27.58 -20.30 12.30
C ALA A 263 27.21 -21.23 13.46
N ARG A 264 26.44 -20.76 14.44
CA ARG A 264 25.93 -21.60 15.54
C ARG A 264 24.91 -22.62 15.06
N PHE A 265 23.97 -22.20 14.22
CA PHE A 265 22.96 -23.06 13.62
C PHE A 265 23.59 -24.18 12.79
N SER A 266 24.57 -23.84 11.94
CA SER A 266 25.29 -24.81 11.10
C SER A 266 26.13 -25.81 11.90
N ALA A 267 26.49 -25.50 13.14
CA ALA A 267 27.20 -26.40 14.03
C ALA A 267 26.27 -27.37 14.79
N MET A 268 24.95 -27.16 14.74
CA MET A 268 23.97 -28.06 15.35
C MET A 268 23.73 -29.31 14.49
N PRO A 269 23.27 -30.43 15.10
CA PRO A 269 22.67 -31.51 14.33
C PRO A 269 21.54 -30.98 13.45
N THR A 270 21.42 -31.49 12.22
CA THR A 270 20.34 -31.10 11.31
C THR A 270 18.98 -31.26 12.02
N PRO A 271 18.16 -30.20 12.11
CA PRO A 271 16.86 -30.29 12.73
C PRO A 271 16.00 -31.33 12.03
N ALA A 272 15.22 -32.10 12.80
CA ALA A 272 14.18 -32.93 12.23
C ALA A 272 13.15 -32.04 11.51
N PRO A 273 12.49 -32.52 10.42
CA PRO A 273 11.49 -31.74 9.69
C PRO A 273 10.41 -31.12 10.59
N GLU A 274 9.99 -31.84 11.64
CA GLU A 274 9.00 -31.36 12.61
C GLU A 274 9.50 -30.15 13.41
N GLY A 275 10.81 -30.07 13.66
CA GLY A 275 11.43 -28.94 14.34
C GLY A 275 11.47 -27.67 13.47
N ILE A 276 11.69 -27.83 12.16
CA ILE A 276 11.62 -26.72 11.19
C ILE A 276 10.18 -26.23 11.07
N GLU A 277 9.21 -27.13 11.02
CA GLU A 277 7.80 -26.79 10.98
C GLU A 277 7.34 -26.05 12.24
N ALA A 278 7.78 -26.50 13.42
CA ALA A 278 7.52 -25.83 14.68
C ALA A 278 8.14 -24.43 14.74
N ALA A 279 9.37 -24.25 14.23
CA ALA A 279 10.04 -22.95 14.16
C ALA A 279 9.27 -21.95 13.29
N ILE A 280 8.88 -22.34 12.06
CA ILE A 280 8.12 -21.47 11.15
C ILE A 280 6.73 -21.15 11.69
N LYS A 281 6.06 -22.12 12.33
CA LYS A 281 4.81 -21.88 13.03
C LYS A 281 4.99 -20.87 14.16
N ALA A 282 6.07 -20.99 14.94
CA ALA A 282 6.38 -20.01 15.99
C ALA A 282 6.61 -18.61 15.40
N VAL A 283 7.27 -18.48 14.25
CA VAL A 283 7.40 -17.19 13.54
C VAL A 283 6.02 -16.64 13.15
N ALA A 284 5.16 -17.46 12.55
CA ALA A 284 3.79 -17.09 12.19
C ALA A 284 2.89 -16.76 13.41
N GLU A 285 3.26 -17.19 14.61
CA GLU A 285 2.57 -16.85 15.86
C GLU A 285 3.13 -15.58 16.52
N SER A 286 4.40 -15.26 16.23
CA SER A 286 5.21 -14.23 16.88
C SER A 286 4.93 -12.80 16.41
N GLY A 287 4.39 -12.60 15.20
CA GLY A 287 4.13 -11.27 14.65
C GLY A 287 5.30 -10.73 13.83
N ARG A 288 5.56 -9.42 13.90
CA ARG A 288 6.54 -8.69 13.08
C ARG A 288 7.97 -9.26 13.17
N LEU A 289 8.60 -9.53 12.02
CA LEU A 289 9.87 -10.27 11.96
C LEU A 289 11.08 -9.52 12.52
N ASP A 290 11.15 -8.20 12.35
CA ASP A 290 12.25 -7.37 12.86
C ASP A 290 12.35 -7.43 14.40
N GLN A 291 11.21 -7.51 15.10
CA GLN A 291 11.18 -7.64 16.56
C GLN A 291 11.69 -9.00 17.02
N ILE A 292 11.43 -10.07 16.24
CA ILE A 292 12.05 -11.38 16.47
C ILE A 292 13.57 -11.27 16.21
N GLY A 293 13.97 -10.60 15.12
CA GLY A 293 15.38 -10.34 14.81
C GLY A 293 16.12 -9.60 15.94
N ASP A 294 15.50 -8.59 16.55
CA ASP A 294 16.06 -7.89 17.71
C ASP A 294 16.24 -8.82 18.93
N GLN A 295 15.28 -9.71 19.19
CA GLN A 295 15.41 -10.74 20.25
C GLN A 295 16.55 -11.74 19.92
N CYS A 296 16.69 -12.11 18.66
CA CYS A 296 17.77 -12.98 18.19
C CYS A 296 19.13 -12.35 18.39
N ILE A 297 19.28 -11.06 18.07
CA ILE A 297 20.51 -10.30 18.34
C ILE A 297 20.80 -10.28 19.85
N ALA A 298 19.80 -9.99 20.68
CA ALA A 298 19.98 -9.90 22.12
C ALA A 298 20.43 -11.23 22.75
N ARG A 299 19.95 -12.37 22.22
CA ARG A 299 20.27 -13.70 22.76
C ARG A 299 21.53 -14.32 22.16
N PHE A 300 21.76 -14.14 20.86
CA PHE A 300 22.78 -14.89 20.11
C PHE A 300 23.73 -14.01 19.29
N GLY A 301 23.53 -12.70 19.25
CA GLY A 301 24.28 -11.78 18.38
C GLY A 301 25.71 -11.48 18.83
N SER A 302 26.10 -11.88 20.06
CA SER A 302 27.46 -11.76 20.61
C SER A 302 28.21 -13.08 20.55
#